data_AF-A0A932LJU9-F1
#
_entry.id   AF-A0A932LJU9-F1
#
_cell.length_a   1.000
_cell.length_b   1.000
_cell.length_c   1.000
_cell.angle_alpha   90.00
_cell.angle_beta   90.00
_cell.angle_gamma   90.00
#
_symmetry.space_group_name_H-M   'P 1'
#
loop_
_entity.id
_entity.type
_entity.pdbx_description
1 polymer ?
#
loop_
_entity_poly.entity_id
_entity_poly.type
_entity_poly.pdbx_seq_one_letter_code
_entity_poly.pdbx_strand_id
1 'polypeptide(L)'
;MTGRLIPPPELAPTVPAGLTPEQRIMLWVDLMNASEQFLLAGLRHKIGPDGDLKAAYREWVKRWGEEHDRTMFHMLKEFDRRLYGGG
;
A
#
# COMPACT_ATOMS: atom_id res chain seq x y z
N MET A 1 21.57 13.15 0.17
CA MET A 1 21.06 11.84 -0.28
C MET A 1 19.74 12.08 -1.01
N THR A 2 19.71 11.83 -2.31
CA THR A 2 18.62 12.19 -3.22
C THR A 2 17.38 11.34 -2.95
N GLY A 3 16.35 11.94 -2.35
CA GLY A 3 15.08 11.32 -1.99
C GLY A 3 14.20 10.99 -3.19
N ARG A 4 14.65 10.08 -4.07
CA ARG A 4 13.85 9.58 -5.19
C ARG A 4 12.98 8.43 -4.70
N LEU A 5 11.71 8.72 -4.41
CA LEU A 5 10.71 7.74 -3.97
C LEU A 5 10.19 6.85 -5.12
N ILE A 6 10.37 7.29 -6.37
CA ILE A 6 9.95 6.55 -7.56
C ILE A 6 11.20 5.86 -8.14
N PRO A 7 11.18 4.52 -8.28
CA PRO A 7 12.29 3.82 -8.90
C PRO A 7 12.52 4.33 -10.33
N PRO A 8 13.77 4.33 -10.81
CA PRO A 8 14.06 4.60 -12.22
C PRO A 8 13.15 3.77 -13.14
N PRO A 9 12.62 4.32 -14.24
CA PRO A 9 11.71 3.61 -15.15
C PRO A 9 12.26 2.26 -15.63
N GLU A 10 13.58 2.14 -15.71
CA GLU A 10 14.29 0.92 -16.12
C GLU A 10 14.16 -0.22 -15.10
N LEU A 11 13.78 0.08 -13.86
CA LEU A 11 13.55 -0.88 -12.77
C LEU A 11 12.05 -1.10 -12.50
N ALA A 12 11.16 -0.39 -13.19
CA ALA A 12 9.73 -0.60 -13.03
C ALA A 12 9.33 -1.95 -13.66
N PRO A 13 8.51 -2.77 -12.96
CA PRO A 13 7.95 -3.97 -13.55
C PRO A 13 7.14 -3.60 -14.80
N THR A 14 7.45 -4.24 -15.93
CA THR A 14 6.74 -3.99 -17.18
C THR A 14 5.38 -4.66 -17.15
N VAL A 15 4.31 -3.89 -17.35
CA VAL A 15 2.98 -4.45 -17.62
C VAL A 15 3.04 -5.16 -18.98
N PRO A 16 2.53 -6.40 -19.12
CA PRO A 16 2.55 -7.09 -20.40
C PRO A 16 1.92 -6.24 -21.52
N ALA A 17 2.61 -6.18 -22.66
CA ALA A 17 2.13 -5.45 -23.82
C ALA A 17 0.89 -6.12 -24.43
N GLY A 18 0.03 -5.33 -25.07
CA GLY A 18 -1.13 -5.85 -25.82
C GLY A 18 -2.37 -6.20 -24.98
N LEU A 19 -2.34 -5.98 -23.66
CA LEU A 19 -3.50 -6.20 -22.81
C LEU A 19 -4.59 -5.14 -23.01
N THR A 20 -5.84 -5.59 -23.11
CA THR A 20 -7.01 -4.70 -23.06
C THR A 20 -7.15 -4.08 -21.67
N PRO A 21 -7.91 -2.97 -21.51
CA PRO A 21 -8.19 -2.40 -20.20
C PRO A 21 -8.76 -3.41 -19.20
N GLU A 22 -9.68 -4.27 -19.63
CA GLU A 22 -10.33 -5.28 -18.79
C GLU A 22 -9.32 -6.31 -18.27
N GLN A 23 -8.41 -6.76 -19.13
CA GLN A 23 -7.35 -7.69 -18.75
C GLN A 23 -6.36 -7.08 -17.75
N ARG A 24 -6.07 -5.78 -17.88
CA ARG A 24 -5.24 -5.06 -16.91
C ARG A 24 -5.93 -4.97 -15.54
N ILE A 25 -7.23 -4.71 -15.53
CA ILE A 25 -8.03 -4.69 -14.31
C ILE A 25 -8.01 -6.07 -13.65
N MET A 26 -8.20 -7.15 -14.42
CA MET A 26 -8.12 -8.52 -13.89
C MET A 26 -6.77 -8.81 -13.24
N LEU A 27 -5.65 -8.48 -13.91
CA LEU A 27 -4.32 -8.67 -13.33
C LEU A 27 -4.10 -7.86 -12.04
N TRP A 28 -4.65 -6.64 -12.00
CA TRP A 28 -4.62 -5.84 -10.78
C TRP A 28 -5.44 -6.50 -9.66
N VAL A 29 -6.63 -7.04 -9.95
CA VAL A 29 -7.45 -7.77 -8.97
C VAL A 29 -6.70 -9.00 -8.45
N ASP A 30 -6.06 -9.77 -9.32
CA ASP A 30 -5.27 -10.95 -8.93
C ASP A 30 -4.12 -10.57 -8.00
N LEU A 31 -3.42 -9.47 -8.29
CA LEU A 31 -2.38 -8.93 -7.43
C LEU A 31 -2.92 -8.50 -6.06
N MET A 32 -4.07 -7.84 -6.02
CA MET A 32 -4.71 -7.42 -4.77
C MET A 32 -5.14 -8.63 -3.94
N ASN A 33 -5.71 -9.67 -4.56
CA ASN A 33 -6.09 -10.91 -3.89
C ASN A 33 -4.87 -11.64 -3.31
N ALA A 34 -3.78 -11.74 -4.08
CA ALA A 34 -2.54 -12.35 -3.59
C ALA A 34 -1.96 -11.57 -2.39
N SER A 35 -2.01 -10.23 -2.45
CA SER A 35 -1.56 -9.36 -1.36
C SER A 35 -2.40 -9.56 -0.09
N GLU A 36 -3.72 -9.70 -0.23
CA GLU A 36 -4.61 -10.02 0.90
C GLU A 36 -4.28 -11.39 1.51
N GLN A 37 -4.02 -12.41 0.69
CA GLN A 37 -3.64 -13.74 1.18
C GLN A 37 -2.34 -13.70 2.00
N PHE A 38 -1.33 -12.96 1.55
CA PHE A 38 -0.10 -12.78 2.32
C PHE A 38 -0.35 -12.09 3.66
N LEU A 39 -1.17 -11.04 3.68
CA LEU A 39 -1.56 -10.37 4.91
C LEU A 39 -2.27 -11.32 5.88
N LEU A 40 -3.27 -12.06 5.40
CA LEU A 40 -4.04 -13.01 6.22
C LEU A 40 -3.15 -14.14 6.76
N ALA A 41 -2.21 -14.64 5.94
CA ALA A 41 -1.23 -15.63 6.38
C ALA A 41 -0.32 -15.09 7.48
N GLY A 42 0.18 -13.85 7.34
CA GLY A 42 1.00 -13.19 8.35
C GLY A 42 0.24 -12.95 9.66
N LEU A 43 -1.02 -12.51 9.59
CA LEU A 43 -1.88 -12.35 10.76
C LEU A 43 -2.14 -13.69 11.44
N ARG A 44 -2.45 -14.74 10.66
CA ARG A 44 -2.66 -16.10 11.18
C ARG A 44 -1.41 -16.62 11.89
N HIS A 45 -0.24 -16.42 11.32
CA HIS A 45 1.03 -16.79 11.93
C HIS A 45 1.23 -16.10 13.29
N LYS A 46 0.88 -14.82 13.40
CA LYS A 46 1.05 -14.04 14.62
C LYS A 46 0.09 -14.44 15.76
N ILE A 47 -1.16 -14.75 15.44
CA ILE A 47 -2.20 -15.04 16.45
C ILE A 47 -2.33 -16.53 16.78
N GLY A 48 -1.71 -17.41 15.99
CA GLY A 48 -1.82 -18.86 16.13
C GLY A 48 -3.08 -19.46 15.49
N PRO A 49 -3.22 -20.81 15.52
CA PRO A 49 -4.32 -21.52 14.87
C PRO A 49 -5.69 -21.18 15.46
N ASP A 50 -5.76 -20.99 16.78
CA ASP A 50 -7.00 -20.74 17.52
C ASP A 50 -7.36 -19.24 17.61
N GLY A 51 -6.50 -18.37 17.09
CA GLY A 51 -6.72 -16.92 17.12
C GLY A 51 -7.86 -16.47 16.20
N ASP A 52 -8.59 -15.43 16.62
CA ASP A 52 -9.62 -14.80 15.80
C ASP A 52 -8.99 -13.94 14.69
N LEU A 53 -8.83 -14.55 13.51
CA LEU A 53 -8.28 -13.87 12.33
C LEU A 53 -9.11 -12.66 11.90
N LYS A 54 -10.43 -12.68 12.09
CA LYS A 54 -11.30 -11.56 11.70
C LYS A 54 -11.10 -10.37 12.63
N ALA A 55 -10.95 -10.61 13.93
CA ALA A 55 -10.58 -9.57 14.90
C ALA A 55 -9.20 -8.98 14.59
N ALA A 56 -8.21 -9.84 14.34
CA ALA A 56 -6.85 -9.41 13.99
C ALA A 56 -6.82 -8.56 12.71
N TYR A 57 -7.58 -8.94 11.69
CA TYR A 57 -7.72 -8.17 10.46
C TYR A 57 -8.35 -6.80 10.69
N ARG A 58 -9.45 -6.72 11.47
CA ARG A 58 -10.08 -5.44 11.81
C ARG A 58 -9.14 -4.50 12.57
N GLU A 59 -8.38 -5.04 13.52
CA GLU A 59 -7.38 -4.27 14.26
C GLU A 59 -6.28 -3.76 13.33
N TRP A 60 -5.80 -4.63 12.42
CA TRP A 60 -4.81 -4.25 11.42
C TRP A 60 -5.31 -3.12 10.52
N VAL A 61 -6.53 -3.21 9.97
CA VAL A 61 -7.12 -2.16 9.13
C VAL A 61 -7.20 -0.83 9.88
N LYS A 62 -7.65 -0.84 11.14
CA LYS A 62 -7.73 0.37 11.96
C LYS A 62 -6.36 1.02 12.11
N ARG A 63 -5.34 0.24 12.48
CA ARG A 63 -3.97 0.73 12.66
C ARG A 63 -3.36 1.26 11.36
N TRP A 64 -3.57 0.54 10.26
CA TRP A 64 -3.09 0.96 8.95
C TRP A 64 -3.72 2.30 8.53
N GLY A 65 -5.02 2.49 8.76
CA GLY A 65 -5.70 3.76 8.50
C GLY A 65 -5.11 4.91 9.32
N GLU A 66 -4.90 4.71 10.62
CA GLU A 66 -4.30 5.72 11.50
C GLU A 66 -2.86 6.12 11.06
N GLU A 67 -2.07 5.15 10.58
CA GLU A 67 -0.72 5.38 10.07
C GLU A 67 -0.73 6.07 8.70
N HIS A 68 -1.64 5.65 7.82
CA HIS A 68 -1.85 6.27 6.51
C HIS A 68 -2.23 7.74 6.67
N ASP A 69 -3.24 8.04 7.50
CA ASP A 69 -3.70 9.41 7.76
C ASP A 69 -2.58 10.27 8.33
N ARG A 70 -1.84 9.75 9.32
CA ARG A 70 -0.68 10.47 9.90
C ARG A 70 0.35 10.82 8.82
N THR A 71 0.64 9.88 7.92
CA THR A 71 1.59 10.08 6.82
C THR A 71 1.07 11.13 5.85
N MET A 72 -0.21 11.06 5.47
CA MET A 72 -0.84 12.03 4.57
C MET A 72 -0.85 13.44 5.17
N PHE A 73 -1.21 13.59 6.45
CA PHE A 73 -1.14 14.87 7.14
C PHE A 73 0.29 15.43 7.20
N HIS A 74 1.30 14.59 7.42
CA HIS A 74 2.69 15.02 7.39
C HIS A 74 3.10 15.49 5.98
N MET A 75 2.73 14.75 4.94
CA MET A 75 3.01 15.14 3.54
C MET A 75 2.32 16.46 3.20
N LEU A 76 1.04 16.65 3.56
CA LEU A 76 0.31 17.90 3.33
C LEU A 76 0.99 19.09 4.01
N LYS A 77 1.39 18.98 5.27
CA LYS A 77 2.15 20.04 5.98
C LYS A 77 3.45 20.39 5.27
N GLU A 78 4.17 19.38 4.76
CA GLU A 78 5.41 19.60 4.01
C GLU A 78 5.16 20.27 2.65
N PHE A 79 4.05 19.97 1.98
CA PHE A 79 3.65 20.67 0.74
C PHE A 79 3.30 22.13 1.02
N ASP A 80 2.49 22.42 2.04
CA ASP A 80 2.13 23.79 2.42
C ASP A 80 3.37 24.62 2.79
N ARG A 81 4.30 24.04 3.55
CA ARG A 81 5.57 24.68 3.90
C ARG A 81 6.41 25.06 2.67
N ARG A 82 6.41 24.22 1.62
CA ARG A 82 7.16 24.46 0.39
C ARG A 82 6.50 25.48 -0.54
N LEU A 83 5.17 25.55 -0.54
CA LEU A 83 4.41 26.45 -1.41
C LEU A 83 4.21 27.85 -0.81
N TYR A 84 4.13 27.96 0.52
CA TYR A 84 3.76 29.21 1.21
C TYR A 84 4.79 29.71 2.23
N GLY A 85 5.83 28.93 2.56
CA GLY A 85 6.85 29.28 3.55
C GLY A 85 8.16 29.84 2.98
N GLY A 86 8.20 30.16 1.68
CA GLY A 86 9.37 30.71 0.98
C GLY A 86 9.22 32.20 0.64
N GLY A 87 8.71 33.00 1.58
CA GLY A 87 8.71 34.46 1.52
C GLY A 87 9.86 35.05 2.33
#